data_AF-A0A662FPL9-F1
#
_entry.id   AF-A0A662FPL9-F1
#
_cell.length_a   1.000
_cell.length_b   1.000
_cell.length_c   1.000
_cell.angle_alpha   90.00
_cell.angle_beta   90.00
_cell.angle_gamma   90.00
#
_symmetry.space_group_name_H-M   'P 1'
#
loop_
_entity.id
_entity.type
_entity.pdbx_description
1 polymer ?
#
loop_
_entity_poly.entity_id
_entity_poly.type
_entity_poly.pdbx_seq_one_letter_code
_entity_poly.pdbx_strand_id
1 'polypeptide(L)'
;MAEENSMKIIGGIKFGVLSPDMIRKISVMRIETSELYDEEGFPVPGGIMDRRLGSVEPGVRCQTCGNTSINCPGHFGYIELARPVVHPEFAPYIANILKATCRRCGRVKLPPDVIEKARKKMEKLGKHWLMLKYKYAQTLMKEAAKATVCPHCKAPQYKIKFDKPYIFYEQRETGMVKLSPIEIRERLERIPDEDLEILGLNPQEARPEWMILRVLPVVPPSVRPSITLESGDRSEDDLTHKLVDIIRVNQRLRENIEAGAPPLIVEDLWGLLQYHVATYFDNELPGIPPARHRSGRPLRTLAQRLKGKE
;
A
#
# COMPACT_ATOMS: atom_id res chain seq x y z
N MET A 1 0.11 -37.54 29.42
CA MET A 1 -1.08 -36.96 28.76
C MET A 1 -0.60 -36.37 27.45
N ALA A 2 -0.69 -37.15 26.38
CA ALA A 2 -0.25 -36.75 25.05
C ALA A 2 -1.33 -35.85 24.44
N GLU A 3 -1.02 -34.58 24.21
CA GLU A 3 -1.83 -33.73 23.35
C GLU A 3 -1.77 -34.31 21.94
N GLU A 4 -2.90 -34.81 21.46
CA GLU A 4 -3.12 -35.10 20.04
C GLU A 4 -2.87 -33.81 19.26
N ASN A 5 -1.70 -33.74 18.64
CA ASN A 5 -1.35 -32.69 17.69
C ASN A 5 -2.18 -32.93 16.42
N SER A 6 -3.47 -32.56 16.48
CA SER A 6 -4.40 -32.68 15.37
C SER A 6 -3.91 -31.77 14.24
N MET A 7 -3.36 -32.38 13.18
CA MET A 7 -2.96 -31.64 11.99
C MET A 7 -4.21 -30.99 11.39
N LYS A 8 -4.27 -29.66 11.46
CA LYS A 8 -5.36 -28.88 10.87
C LYS A 8 -5.09 -28.69 9.39
N ILE A 9 -6.11 -28.91 8.57
CA ILE A 9 -6.08 -28.61 7.14
C ILE A 9 -6.59 -27.19 6.89
N ILE A 10 -6.05 -26.53 5.87
CA ILE A 10 -6.47 -25.18 5.47
C ILE A 10 -7.83 -25.29 4.76
N GLY A 11 -8.90 -24.76 5.39
CA GLY A 11 -10.26 -24.79 4.82
C GLY A 11 -10.52 -23.72 3.75
N GLY A 12 -9.74 -22.64 3.73
CA GLY A 12 -9.88 -21.56 2.75
C GLY A 12 -8.99 -20.34 3.07
N ILE A 13 -8.91 -19.42 2.12
CA ILE A 13 -8.11 -18.18 2.23
C ILE A 13 -9.04 -16.99 2.01
N LYS A 14 -9.00 -16.04 2.95
CA LYS A 14 -9.74 -14.77 2.86
C LYS A 14 -8.76 -13.66 2.51
N PHE A 15 -9.00 -13.02 1.36
CA PHE A 15 -8.20 -11.88 0.91
C PHE A 15 -8.76 -10.56 1.46
N GLY A 16 -7.87 -9.64 1.76
CA GLY A 16 -8.19 -8.30 2.27
C GLY A 16 -7.04 -7.33 1.99
N VAL A 17 -7.21 -6.09 2.41
CA VAL A 17 -6.19 -5.04 2.39
C VAL A 17 -5.65 -4.90 3.81
N LEU A 18 -4.32 -4.93 3.97
CA LEU A 18 -3.71 -4.78 5.29
C LEU A 18 -3.94 -3.36 5.83
N SER A 19 -4.58 -3.27 6.99
CA SER A 19 -4.71 -2.00 7.70
C SER A 19 -3.37 -1.56 8.28
N PRO A 20 -3.15 -0.24 8.47
CA PRO A 20 -1.94 0.25 9.14
C PRO A 20 -1.68 -0.39 10.50
N ASP A 21 -2.74 -0.64 11.28
CA ASP A 21 -2.63 -1.22 12.61
C ASP A 21 -2.31 -2.71 12.55
N MET A 22 -2.87 -3.42 11.55
CA MET A 22 -2.51 -4.81 11.30
C MET A 22 -1.04 -4.94 10.88
N ILE A 23 -0.54 -4.05 10.02
CA ILE A 23 0.88 -4.03 9.62
C ILE A 23 1.79 -3.85 10.83
N ARG A 24 1.47 -2.91 11.72
CA ARG A 24 2.23 -2.71 12.97
C ARG A 24 2.18 -3.94 13.88
N LYS A 25 1.00 -4.59 13.97
CA LYS A 25 0.81 -5.76 14.84
C LYS A 25 1.54 -7.01 14.35
N ILE A 26 1.59 -7.26 13.04
CA ILE A 26 2.30 -8.43 12.50
C ILE A 26 3.81 -8.23 12.45
N SER A 27 4.26 -6.98 12.56
CA SER A 27 5.67 -6.62 12.46
C SER A 27 6.36 -6.66 13.81
N VAL A 28 7.59 -7.18 13.82
CA VAL A 28 8.38 -7.32 15.07
C VAL A 28 9.14 -6.05 15.43
N MET A 29 9.39 -5.19 14.43
CA MET A 29 10.11 -3.94 14.65
C MET A 29 9.77 -2.89 13.60
N ARG A 30 9.98 -1.63 13.98
CA ARG A 30 10.06 -0.49 13.09
C ARG A 30 11.48 -0.39 12.53
N ILE A 31 11.60 -0.12 11.23
CA ILE A 31 12.89 0.12 10.59
C ILE A 31 13.18 1.62 10.63
N GLU A 32 14.37 1.95 11.11
CA GLU A 32 14.77 3.33 11.40
C GLU A 32 15.95 3.79 10.55
N THR A 33 16.90 2.91 10.23
CA THR A 33 18.10 3.26 9.43
C THR A 33 18.09 2.63 8.03
N SER A 34 18.73 3.32 7.09
CA SER A 34 18.96 2.85 5.71
C SER A 34 20.28 2.09 5.57
N GLU A 35 21.13 2.12 6.60
CA GLU A 35 22.40 1.39 6.64
C GLU A 35 22.16 -0.11 6.83
N LEU A 36 22.93 -0.92 6.09
CA LEU A 36 22.75 -2.37 6.06
C LEU A 36 23.72 -3.06 7.03
N TYR A 37 25.01 -2.71 6.95
CA TYR A 37 26.08 -3.30 7.74
C TYR A 37 26.96 -2.19 8.33
N ASP A 38 27.54 -2.46 9.50
CA ASP A 38 28.53 -1.60 10.15
C ASP A 38 29.93 -1.79 9.53
N GLU A 39 30.92 -1.06 10.04
CA GLU A 39 32.32 -1.12 9.58
C GLU A 39 32.96 -2.50 9.79
N GLU A 40 32.42 -3.31 10.71
CA GLU A 40 32.86 -4.67 11.00
C GLU A 40 32.15 -5.72 10.12
N GLY A 41 31.17 -5.30 9.31
CA GLY A 41 30.39 -6.16 8.42
C GLY A 41 29.20 -6.85 9.08
N PHE A 42 28.86 -6.49 10.32
CA PHE A 42 27.66 -6.99 11.00
C PHE A 42 26.42 -6.18 10.64
N PRO A 43 25.22 -6.79 10.63
CA PRO A 43 24.00 -6.05 10.35
C PRO A 43 23.71 -4.97 11.39
N VAL A 44 23.42 -3.75 10.92
CA VAL A 44 23.13 -2.62 11.80
C VAL A 44 21.78 -2.82 12.52
N PRO A 45 21.72 -2.70 13.87
CA PRO A 45 20.47 -2.72 14.62
C PRO A 45 19.52 -1.61 14.17
N GLY A 46 18.23 -1.91 14.04
CA GLY A 46 17.24 -0.94 13.54
C GLY A 46 17.22 -0.81 12.01
N GLY A 47 18.11 -1.51 11.30
CA GLY A 47 18.21 -1.50 9.84
C GLY A 47 17.36 -2.56 9.15
N ILE A 48 17.48 -2.63 7.83
CA ILE A 48 16.73 -3.60 7.02
C ILE A 48 17.23 -5.03 7.26
N MET A 49 18.54 -5.20 7.52
CA MET A 49 19.17 -6.50 7.77
C MET A 49 19.16 -6.92 9.24
N ASP A 50 18.38 -6.25 10.09
CA ASP A 50 18.32 -6.55 11.53
C ASP A 50 17.98 -8.03 11.79
N ARG A 51 18.73 -8.65 12.71
CA ARG A 51 18.61 -10.08 13.09
C ARG A 51 17.25 -10.46 13.69
N ARG A 52 16.44 -9.48 14.12
CA ARG A 52 15.04 -9.68 14.54
C ARG A 52 14.13 -10.01 13.36
N LEU A 53 14.44 -9.54 12.15
CA LEU A 53 13.65 -9.81 10.95
C LEU A 53 13.90 -11.22 10.40
N GLY A 54 15.02 -11.84 10.78
CA GLY A 54 15.37 -13.21 10.42
C GLY A 54 16.88 -13.41 10.41
N SER A 55 17.30 -14.66 10.30
CA SER A 55 18.71 -15.00 10.09
C SER A 55 18.92 -15.47 8.66
N VAL A 56 19.88 -14.86 7.96
CA VAL A 56 20.31 -15.27 6.60
C VAL A 56 21.62 -16.05 6.66
N GLU A 57 22.50 -15.69 7.57
CA GLU A 57 23.85 -16.25 7.66
C GLU A 57 23.84 -17.62 8.38
N PRO A 58 24.57 -18.63 7.85
CA PRO A 58 24.74 -19.92 8.52
C PRO A 58 25.34 -19.74 9.92
N GLY A 59 24.79 -20.46 10.91
CA GLY A 59 25.27 -20.43 12.30
C GLY A 59 24.74 -19.26 13.14
N VAL A 60 24.16 -18.22 12.54
CA VAL A 60 23.52 -17.12 13.26
C VAL A 60 22.08 -17.49 13.61
N ARG A 61 21.68 -17.24 14.86
CA ARG A 61 20.29 -17.45 15.32
C ARG A 61 19.49 -16.16 15.22
N CYS A 62 18.23 -16.27 14.82
CA CYS A 62 17.30 -15.14 14.80
C CYS A 62 16.99 -14.67 16.23
N GLN A 63 16.99 -13.37 16.46
CA GLN A 63 16.70 -12.80 17.78
C GLN A 63 15.22 -12.91 18.19
N THR A 64 14.31 -13.12 17.22
CA THR A 64 12.86 -13.21 17.46
C THR A 64 12.42 -14.64 17.76
N CYS A 65 12.79 -15.60 16.92
CA CYS A 65 12.35 -17.00 17.08
C CYS A 65 13.43 -17.95 17.62
N GLY A 66 14.70 -17.54 17.70
CA GLY A 66 15.81 -18.39 18.14
C GLY A 66 16.25 -19.46 17.13
N ASN A 67 15.53 -19.62 16.01
CA ASN A 67 15.85 -20.59 14.96
C ASN A 67 17.04 -20.14 14.11
N THR A 68 17.70 -21.11 13.46
CA THR A 68 18.70 -20.88 12.42
C THR A 68 18.04 -20.50 11.09
N SER A 69 18.82 -20.09 10.10
CA SER A 69 18.33 -19.64 8.78
C SER A 69 17.37 -20.62 8.10
N ILE A 70 17.59 -21.94 8.24
CA ILE A 70 16.76 -22.98 7.63
C ILE A 70 15.36 -23.05 8.25
N ASN A 71 15.26 -22.93 9.57
CA ASN A 71 14.00 -23.12 10.32
C ASN A 71 13.32 -21.79 10.69
N CYS A 72 13.93 -20.66 10.33
CA CYS A 72 13.38 -19.34 10.59
C CYS A 72 12.38 -18.98 9.46
N PRO A 73 11.09 -18.80 9.76
CA PRO A 73 10.11 -18.41 8.74
C PRO A 73 10.34 -16.99 8.19
N GLY A 74 11.08 -16.17 8.93
CA GLY A 74 11.21 -14.74 8.68
C GLY A 74 10.11 -13.94 9.39
N HIS A 75 10.45 -12.72 9.77
CA HIS A 75 9.58 -11.84 10.54
C HIS A 75 9.47 -10.47 9.85
N PHE A 76 8.25 -9.98 9.72
CA PHE A 76 8.00 -8.69 9.07
C PHE A 76 8.51 -7.53 9.91
N GLY A 77 8.99 -6.50 9.23
CA GLY A 77 9.21 -5.18 9.79
C GLY A 77 8.20 -4.19 9.21
N TYR A 78 8.25 -2.94 9.66
CA TYR A 78 7.50 -1.87 9.02
C TYR A 78 8.26 -0.55 8.96
N ILE A 79 7.93 0.27 7.97
CA ILE A 79 8.39 1.66 7.84
C ILE A 79 7.18 2.57 8.06
N GLU A 80 7.30 3.49 9.01
CA GLU A 80 6.33 4.57 9.19
C GLU A 80 6.65 5.70 8.21
N LEU A 81 5.76 5.95 7.25
CA LEU A 81 5.94 6.97 6.22
C LEU A 81 5.70 8.37 6.81
N ALA A 82 6.57 9.32 6.49
CA ALA A 82 6.48 10.71 6.95
C ALA A 82 5.24 11.43 6.38
N ARG A 83 4.81 11.04 5.19
CA ARG A 83 3.57 11.50 4.54
C ARG A 83 2.85 10.32 3.88
N PRO A 84 1.51 10.37 3.75
CA PRO A 84 0.77 9.30 3.11
C PRO A 84 1.12 9.18 1.62
N VAL A 85 1.13 7.96 1.11
CA VAL A 85 1.50 7.62 -0.27
C VAL A 85 0.38 6.83 -0.93
N VAL A 86 0.03 7.17 -2.16
CA VAL A 86 -0.97 6.41 -2.93
C VAL A 86 -0.37 5.07 -3.35
N HIS A 87 -1.05 3.97 -3.06
CA HIS A 87 -0.64 2.68 -3.62
C HIS A 87 -0.94 2.66 -5.14
N PRO A 88 0.05 2.43 -6.02
CA PRO A 88 -0.12 2.57 -7.47
C PRO A 88 -1.20 1.64 -8.04
N GLU A 89 -1.22 0.37 -7.62
CA GLU A 89 -2.22 -0.60 -8.10
C GLU A 89 -3.66 -0.27 -7.69
N PHE A 90 -3.84 0.41 -6.55
CA PHE A 90 -5.18 0.81 -6.09
C PHE A 90 -5.63 2.15 -6.65
N ALA A 91 -4.75 2.90 -7.34
CA ALA A 91 -5.07 4.23 -7.85
C ALA A 91 -6.30 4.26 -8.80
N PRO A 92 -6.52 3.29 -9.71
CA PRO A 92 -7.74 3.24 -10.52
C PRO A 92 -9.01 3.02 -9.67
N TYR A 93 -8.92 2.23 -8.61
CA TYR A 93 -10.04 1.99 -7.68
C TYR A 93 -10.36 3.23 -6.86
N ILE A 94 -9.32 3.90 -6.34
CA ILE A 94 -9.45 5.19 -5.66
C ILE A 94 -10.12 6.21 -6.58
N ALA A 95 -9.75 6.28 -7.87
CA ALA A 95 -10.37 7.18 -8.84
C ALA A 95 -11.89 6.92 -8.97
N ASN A 96 -12.30 5.65 -9.02
CA ASN A 96 -13.70 5.27 -9.13
C ASN A 96 -14.49 5.62 -7.86
N ILE A 97 -13.91 5.38 -6.69
CA ILE A 97 -14.53 5.70 -5.39
C ILE A 97 -14.68 7.21 -5.24
N LEU A 98 -13.63 7.98 -5.53
CA LEU A 98 -13.67 9.44 -5.46
C LEU A 98 -14.70 10.04 -6.43
N LYS A 99 -14.87 9.43 -7.62
CA LYS A 99 -15.90 9.85 -8.58
C LYS A 99 -17.31 9.51 -8.11
N ALA A 100 -17.51 8.40 -7.39
CA ALA A 100 -18.81 7.93 -6.94
C ALA A 100 -19.29 8.59 -5.63
N THR A 101 -18.37 9.08 -4.82
CA THR A 101 -18.66 9.66 -3.48
C THR A 101 -18.73 11.18 -3.51
N CYS A 102 -19.39 11.75 -2.51
CA CYS A 102 -19.48 13.21 -2.36
C CYS A 102 -18.26 13.75 -1.62
N ARG A 103 -17.64 14.81 -2.18
CA ARG A 103 -16.50 15.50 -1.56
C ARG A 103 -16.78 15.99 -0.13
N ARG A 104 -17.99 16.45 0.16
CA ARG A 104 -18.34 17.09 1.44
C ARG A 104 -18.83 16.07 2.47
N CYS A 105 -19.89 15.32 2.15
CA CYS A 105 -20.52 14.42 3.13
C CYS A 105 -19.99 12.98 3.12
N GLY A 106 -19.14 12.58 2.15
CA GLY A 106 -18.60 11.21 2.06
C GLY A 106 -19.62 10.15 1.60
N ARG A 107 -20.91 10.49 1.53
CA ARG A 107 -21.95 9.57 1.03
C ARG A 107 -21.83 9.31 -0.47
N VAL A 108 -22.30 8.16 -0.91
CA VAL A 108 -22.44 7.81 -2.34
C VAL A 108 -23.45 8.76 -2.99
N LYS A 109 -23.18 9.20 -4.21
CA LYS A 109 -24.05 10.14 -4.94
C LYS A 109 -25.26 9.44 -5.58
N LEU A 110 -25.99 8.65 -4.81
CA LEU A 110 -27.22 7.98 -5.23
C LEU A 110 -28.40 8.47 -4.38
N PRO A 111 -29.62 8.57 -4.95
CA PRO A 111 -30.81 8.84 -4.16
C PRO A 111 -31.07 7.75 -3.12
N PRO A 112 -31.67 8.08 -1.97
CA PRO A 112 -31.97 7.11 -0.90
C PRO A 112 -32.83 5.94 -1.39
N ASP A 113 -33.79 6.18 -2.30
CA ASP A 113 -34.65 5.14 -2.86
C ASP A 113 -33.86 4.08 -3.66
N VAL A 114 -32.79 4.52 -4.34
CA VAL A 114 -31.92 3.63 -5.11
C VAL A 114 -31.01 2.85 -4.18
N ILE A 115 -30.52 3.50 -3.12
CA ILE A 115 -29.67 2.87 -2.10
C ILE A 115 -30.40 1.71 -1.42
N GLU A 116 -31.66 1.89 -1.02
CA GLU A 116 -32.43 0.83 -0.35
C GLU A 116 -32.69 -0.35 -1.28
N LYS A 117 -33.04 -0.09 -2.55
CA LYS A 117 -33.21 -1.13 -3.57
C LYS A 117 -31.90 -1.88 -3.85
N ALA A 118 -30.79 -1.15 -3.94
CA ALA A 118 -29.47 -1.72 -4.15
C ALA A 118 -29.07 -2.65 -3.01
N ARG A 119 -29.30 -2.24 -1.74
CA ARG A 119 -29.00 -3.04 -0.55
C ARG A 119 -29.74 -4.38 -0.57
N LYS A 120 -31.07 -4.37 -0.78
CA LYS A 120 -31.88 -5.59 -0.87
C LYS A 120 -31.41 -6.52 -2.00
N LYS A 121 -31.01 -5.96 -3.14
CA LYS A 121 -30.51 -6.73 -4.28
C LYS A 121 -29.12 -7.32 -4.01
N MET A 122 -28.23 -6.56 -3.38
CA MET A 122 -26.88 -7.01 -3.03
C MET A 122 -26.87 -8.13 -2.00
N GLU A 123 -27.80 -8.09 -1.03
CA GLU A 123 -27.94 -9.15 -0.03
C GLU A 123 -28.35 -10.48 -0.69
N LYS A 124 -29.33 -10.44 -1.62
CA LYS A 124 -29.75 -11.62 -2.39
C LYS A 124 -28.60 -12.19 -3.23
N LEU A 125 -27.85 -11.32 -3.90
CA LEU A 125 -26.71 -11.71 -4.74
C LEU A 125 -25.54 -12.26 -3.92
N GLY A 126 -25.30 -11.72 -2.72
CA GLY A 126 -24.17 -12.10 -1.87
C GLY A 126 -24.17 -13.56 -1.41
N LYS A 127 -25.33 -14.21 -1.34
CA LYS A 127 -25.45 -15.60 -0.86
C LYS A 127 -25.01 -16.65 -1.88
N HIS A 128 -25.18 -16.37 -3.18
CA HIS A 128 -24.95 -17.36 -4.24
C HIS A 128 -24.00 -16.87 -5.35
N TRP A 129 -23.96 -15.56 -5.61
CA TRP A 129 -23.31 -15.00 -6.81
C TRP A 129 -22.44 -13.78 -6.48
N LEU A 130 -21.31 -14.01 -5.80
CA LEU A 130 -20.40 -12.94 -5.37
C LEU A 130 -19.87 -12.09 -6.53
N MET A 131 -19.52 -12.72 -7.66
CA MET A 131 -19.05 -12.00 -8.86
C MET A 131 -20.12 -11.06 -9.44
N LEU A 132 -21.39 -11.47 -9.40
CA LEU A 132 -22.49 -10.65 -9.88
C LEU A 132 -22.76 -9.47 -8.93
N LYS A 133 -22.60 -9.66 -7.62
CA LYS A 133 -22.61 -8.57 -6.62
C LYS A 133 -21.55 -7.51 -6.96
N TYR A 134 -20.32 -7.93 -7.25
CA TYR A 134 -19.24 -7.01 -7.63
C TYR A 134 -19.51 -6.28 -8.95
N LYS A 135 -19.99 -6.98 -9.99
CA LYS A 135 -20.37 -6.33 -11.25
C LYS A 135 -21.49 -5.29 -11.03
N TYR A 136 -22.47 -5.61 -10.19
CA TYR A 136 -23.54 -4.69 -9.85
C TYR A 136 -23.03 -3.46 -9.09
N ALA A 137 -22.14 -3.62 -8.11
CA ALA A 137 -21.49 -2.51 -7.42
C ALA A 137 -20.76 -1.57 -8.40
N GLN A 138 -20.03 -2.12 -9.37
CA GLN A 138 -19.36 -1.32 -10.39
C GLN A 138 -20.34 -0.53 -11.27
N THR A 139 -21.52 -1.09 -11.58
CA THR A 139 -22.55 -0.34 -12.32
C THR A 139 -23.10 0.83 -11.50
N LEU A 140 -23.33 0.62 -10.21
CA LEU A 140 -23.78 1.67 -9.29
C LEU A 140 -22.73 2.79 -9.14
N MET A 141 -21.44 2.45 -9.07
CA MET A 141 -20.38 3.46 -9.06
C MET A 141 -20.39 4.34 -10.31
N LYS A 142 -20.60 3.74 -11.49
CA LYS A 142 -20.67 4.48 -12.76
C LYS A 142 -21.91 5.38 -12.82
N GLU A 143 -23.03 4.94 -12.25
CA GLU A 143 -24.23 5.75 -12.13
C GLU A 143 -24.03 6.93 -11.19
N ALA A 144 -23.50 6.68 -9.97
CA ALA A 144 -23.16 7.70 -8.99
C ALA A 144 -22.16 8.72 -9.55
N ALA A 145 -21.20 8.29 -10.37
CA ALA A 145 -20.20 9.16 -10.97
C ALA A 145 -20.79 10.25 -11.89
N LYS A 146 -21.98 10.01 -12.48
CA LYS A 146 -22.65 10.98 -13.37
C LYS A 146 -23.32 12.13 -12.61
N ALA A 147 -23.63 11.94 -11.33
CA ALA A 147 -24.28 12.96 -10.53
C ALA A 147 -23.36 14.17 -10.31
N THR A 148 -23.82 15.35 -10.73
CA THR A 148 -23.15 16.65 -10.60
C THR A 148 -23.48 17.35 -9.28
N VAL A 149 -24.63 17.06 -8.69
CA VAL A 149 -25.08 17.59 -7.39
C VAL A 149 -25.32 16.42 -6.44
N CYS A 150 -24.87 16.55 -5.20
CA CYS A 150 -25.06 15.50 -4.20
C CYS A 150 -26.54 15.42 -3.75
N PRO A 151 -27.18 14.24 -3.79
CA PRO A 151 -28.56 14.07 -3.30
C PRO A 151 -28.74 14.31 -1.80
N HIS A 152 -27.67 14.17 -1.01
CA HIS A 152 -27.74 14.26 0.46
C HIS A 152 -27.46 15.66 1.00
N CYS A 153 -26.34 16.27 0.59
CA CYS A 153 -25.92 17.59 1.11
C CYS A 153 -26.07 18.74 0.11
N LYS A 154 -26.58 18.46 -1.10
CA LYS A 154 -26.79 19.44 -2.19
C LYS A 154 -25.51 20.18 -2.64
N ALA A 155 -24.33 19.75 -2.21
CA ALA A 155 -23.07 20.35 -2.61
C ALA A 155 -22.76 20.07 -4.09
N PRO A 156 -22.26 21.06 -4.85
CA PRO A 156 -21.78 20.85 -6.22
C PRO A 156 -20.58 19.91 -6.21
N GLN A 157 -20.51 19.03 -7.21
CA GLN A 157 -19.44 18.06 -7.37
C GLN A 157 -18.59 18.41 -8.59
N TYR A 158 -17.28 18.39 -8.39
CA TYR A 158 -16.31 18.65 -9.43
C TYR A 158 -15.92 17.35 -10.15
N LYS A 159 -15.55 17.47 -11.43
CA LYS A 159 -15.06 16.33 -12.20
C LYS A 159 -13.65 15.98 -11.78
N ILE A 160 -13.40 14.70 -11.56
CA ILE A 160 -12.07 14.18 -11.21
C ILE A 160 -11.46 13.54 -12.45
N LYS A 161 -10.31 14.05 -12.87
CA LYS A 161 -9.46 13.48 -13.93
C LYS A 161 -8.39 12.62 -13.26
N PHE A 162 -8.21 11.40 -13.76
CA PHE A 162 -7.19 10.48 -13.28
C PHE A 162 -6.13 10.34 -14.37
N ASP A 163 -4.94 10.85 -14.08
CA ASP A 163 -3.77 10.72 -14.95
C ASP A 163 -2.88 9.62 -14.36
N LYS A 164 -2.67 8.57 -15.15
CA LYS A 164 -1.91 7.39 -14.71
C LYS A 164 -0.47 7.78 -14.39
N PRO A 165 0.18 7.12 -13.41
CA PRO A 165 -0.32 5.95 -12.68
C PRO A 165 -1.01 6.24 -11.33
N TYR A 166 -0.77 7.39 -10.70
CA TYR A 166 -1.33 7.71 -9.37
C TYR A 166 -1.67 9.20 -9.15
N ILE A 167 -1.84 9.98 -10.23
CA ILE A 167 -2.09 11.42 -10.13
C ILE A 167 -3.59 11.70 -10.34
N PHE A 168 -4.14 12.52 -9.44
CA PHE A 168 -5.56 12.89 -9.47
C PHE A 168 -5.69 14.41 -9.57
N TYR A 169 -6.52 14.88 -10.49
CA TYR A 169 -6.84 16.29 -10.67
C TYR A 169 -8.34 16.51 -10.44
N GLU A 170 -8.67 17.59 -9.76
CA GLU A 170 -10.03 18.08 -9.56
C GLU A 170 -10.23 19.34 -10.40
N GLN A 171 -11.23 19.33 -11.28
CA GLN A 171 -11.57 20.48 -12.12
C GLN A 171 -12.42 21.47 -11.32
N ARG A 172 -11.78 22.48 -10.72
CA ARG A 172 -12.42 23.58 -10.02
C ARG A 172 -12.63 24.77 -10.97
N GLU A 173 -13.35 25.79 -10.51
CA GLU A 173 -13.55 27.04 -11.26
C GLU A 173 -12.22 27.75 -11.56
N THR A 174 -11.25 27.64 -10.65
CA THR A 174 -9.90 28.20 -10.77
C THR A 174 -8.95 27.36 -11.63
N GLY A 175 -9.43 26.31 -12.29
CA GLY A 175 -8.63 25.40 -13.11
C GLY A 175 -8.47 24.00 -12.52
N MET A 176 -7.51 23.23 -13.05
CA MET A 176 -7.21 21.87 -12.58
C MET A 176 -6.30 21.91 -11.35
N VAL A 177 -6.81 21.44 -10.22
CA VAL A 177 -6.06 21.36 -8.95
C VAL A 177 -5.66 19.92 -8.70
N LYS A 178 -4.37 19.66 -8.46
CA LYS A 178 -3.86 18.35 -8.07
C LYS A 178 -4.34 18.00 -6.66
N LEU A 179 -4.94 16.83 -6.48
CA LEU A 179 -5.34 16.33 -5.17
C LEU A 179 -4.14 15.69 -4.47
N SER A 180 -3.91 16.07 -3.21
CA SER A 180 -2.86 15.47 -2.39
C SER A 180 -3.32 14.11 -1.83
N PRO A 181 -2.40 13.15 -1.58
CA PRO A 181 -2.76 11.89 -0.92
C PRO A 181 -3.41 12.07 0.46
N ILE A 182 -3.09 13.16 1.18
CA ILE A 182 -3.74 13.53 2.44
C ILE A 182 -5.22 13.84 2.20
N GLU A 183 -5.53 14.75 1.27
CA GLU A 183 -6.91 15.13 0.95
C GLU A 183 -7.73 13.94 0.43
N ILE A 184 -7.10 13.08 -0.37
CA ILE A 184 -7.73 11.84 -0.85
C ILE A 184 -8.08 10.95 0.35
N ARG A 185 -7.13 10.71 1.25
CA ARG A 185 -7.35 9.86 2.42
C ARG A 185 -8.47 10.38 3.31
N GLU A 186 -8.49 11.67 3.61
CA GLU A 186 -9.56 12.30 4.42
C GLU A 186 -10.94 12.14 3.80
N ARG A 187 -11.05 12.23 2.47
CA ARG A 187 -12.31 12.00 1.75
C ARG A 187 -12.75 10.53 1.84
N LEU A 188 -11.81 9.59 1.71
CA LEU A 188 -12.09 8.16 1.79
C LEU A 188 -12.49 7.72 3.21
N GLU A 189 -11.85 8.28 4.23
CA GLU A 189 -12.13 8.01 5.65
C GLU A 189 -13.54 8.45 6.06
N ARG A 190 -14.06 9.52 5.44
CA ARG A 190 -15.42 10.02 5.68
C ARG A 190 -16.52 9.09 5.16
N ILE A 191 -16.20 8.10 4.32
CA ILE A 191 -17.20 7.19 3.76
C ILE A 191 -17.68 6.24 4.88
N PRO A 192 -19.00 6.20 5.15
CA PRO A 192 -19.55 5.31 6.17
C PRO A 192 -19.60 3.86 5.68
N ASP A 193 -19.53 2.91 6.60
CA ASP A 193 -19.45 1.47 6.28
C ASP A 193 -20.64 0.97 5.45
N GLU A 194 -21.82 1.52 5.71
CA GLU A 194 -23.04 1.24 4.96
C GLU A 194 -22.91 1.53 3.45
N ASP A 195 -22.19 2.60 3.13
CA ASP A 195 -21.96 3.05 1.76
C ASP A 195 -20.84 2.23 1.09
N LEU A 196 -19.89 1.70 1.88
CA LEU A 196 -18.83 0.84 1.38
C LEU A 196 -19.37 -0.46 0.78
N GLU A 197 -20.40 -1.05 1.39
CA GLU A 197 -21.02 -2.26 0.84
C GLU A 197 -21.65 -2.03 -0.54
N ILE A 198 -22.24 -0.85 -0.75
CA ILE A 198 -22.83 -0.42 -2.03
C ILE A 198 -21.73 -0.22 -3.08
N LEU A 199 -20.57 0.26 -2.64
CA LEU A 199 -19.35 0.34 -3.44
C LEU A 199 -18.69 -1.04 -3.63
N GLY A 200 -19.25 -2.13 -3.10
CA GLY A 200 -18.68 -3.47 -3.24
C GLY A 200 -17.37 -3.66 -2.46
N LEU A 201 -17.13 -2.82 -1.45
CA LEU A 201 -16.03 -2.94 -0.51
C LEU A 201 -16.53 -3.61 0.77
N ASN A 202 -15.64 -4.31 1.46
CA ASN A 202 -15.93 -4.89 2.76
C ASN A 202 -15.36 -3.96 3.86
N PRO A 203 -16.19 -3.42 4.76
CA PRO A 203 -15.74 -2.47 5.78
C PRO A 203 -14.76 -3.08 6.79
N GLN A 204 -14.75 -4.40 6.98
CA GLN A 204 -13.84 -5.04 7.93
C GLN A 204 -12.50 -5.44 7.31
N GLU A 205 -12.48 -5.64 5.98
CA GLU A 205 -11.34 -6.29 5.29
C GLU A 205 -10.67 -5.38 4.26
N ALA A 206 -11.36 -4.34 3.77
CA ALA A 206 -10.87 -3.53 2.66
C ALA A 206 -11.44 -2.11 2.71
N ARG A 207 -11.19 -1.39 3.82
CA ARG A 207 -11.52 0.03 3.91
C ARG A 207 -10.72 0.84 2.88
N PRO A 208 -11.33 1.81 2.19
CA PRO A 208 -10.71 2.51 1.07
C PRO A 208 -9.52 3.39 1.50
N GLU A 209 -9.52 3.95 2.71
CA GLU A 209 -8.42 4.75 3.23
C GLU A 209 -7.13 3.94 3.42
N TRP A 210 -7.20 2.61 3.50
CA TRP A 210 -6.02 1.74 3.58
C TRP A 210 -5.29 1.62 2.23
N MET A 211 -5.94 2.00 1.13
CA MET A 211 -5.29 2.11 -0.19
C MET A 211 -4.30 3.30 -0.25
N ILE A 212 -4.38 4.20 0.73
CA ILE A 212 -3.40 5.26 0.96
C ILE A 212 -2.48 4.83 2.10
N LEU A 213 -1.25 4.46 1.75
CA LEU A 213 -0.28 3.89 2.66
C LEU A 213 0.22 4.96 3.63
N ARG A 214 0.09 4.67 4.93
CA ARG A 214 0.82 5.35 6.02
C ARG A 214 1.96 4.51 6.57
N VAL A 215 1.80 3.19 6.49
CA VAL A 215 2.76 2.21 6.98
C VAL A 215 3.06 1.27 5.82
N LEU A 216 4.33 1.06 5.54
CA LEU A 216 4.79 0.12 4.52
C LEU A 216 5.32 -1.14 5.22
N PRO A 217 4.74 -2.33 4.99
CA PRO A 217 5.32 -3.57 5.52
C PRO A 217 6.63 -3.87 4.80
N VAL A 218 7.61 -4.32 5.57
CA VAL A 218 8.92 -4.73 5.07
C VAL A 218 9.03 -6.23 5.16
N VAL A 219 9.29 -6.84 4.01
CA VAL A 219 9.44 -8.29 3.87
C VAL A 219 10.72 -8.77 4.57
N PRO A 220 10.68 -9.94 5.22
CA PRO A 220 11.84 -10.48 5.92
C PRO A 220 12.99 -10.80 4.97
N PRO A 221 14.25 -10.85 5.47
CA PRO A 221 15.43 -11.22 4.70
C PRO A 221 15.29 -12.53 3.90
N SER A 222 14.51 -13.50 4.39
CA SER A 222 14.25 -14.78 3.70
C SER A 222 13.57 -14.62 2.33
N VAL A 223 12.86 -13.51 2.09
CA VAL A 223 12.19 -13.20 0.81
C VAL A 223 13.08 -12.33 -0.11
N ARG A 224 14.18 -11.80 0.42
CA ARG A 224 15.11 -10.89 -0.27
C ARG A 224 16.57 -11.35 -0.04
N PRO A 225 16.93 -12.52 -0.58
CA PRO A 225 18.22 -13.16 -0.30
C PRO A 225 19.39 -12.38 -0.90
N SER A 226 20.47 -12.23 -0.13
CA SER A 226 21.75 -11.68 -0.57
C SER A 226 22.61 -12.77 -1.24
N ILE A 227 23.32 -12.41 -2.30
CA ILE A 227 24.29 -13.31 -2.97
C ILE A 227 25.69 -12.81 -2.62
N THR A 228 26.55 -13.70 -2.12
CA THR A 228 27.98 -13.37 -1.98
C THR A 228 28.68 -13.82 -3.25
N LEU A 229 29.35 -12.89 -3.94
CA LEU A 229 30.14 -13.17 -5.14
C LEU A 229 31.44 -13.89 -4.75
N GLU A 230 32.07 -14.55 -5.72
CA GLU A 230 33.37 -15.23 -5.51
C GLU A 230 34.48 -14.27 -5.07
N SER A 231 34.35 -12.96 -5.37
CA SER A 231 35.24 -11.90 -4.91
C SER A 231 35.12 -11.59 -3.40
N GLY A 232 34.13 -12.16 -2.71
CA GLY A 232 33.77 -11.84 -1.32
C GLY A 232 32.80 -10.66 -1.20
N ASP A 233 32.47 -9.97 -2.29
CA ASP A 233 31.51 -8.87 -2.29
C ASP A 233 30.08 -9.39 -2.11
N ARG A 234 29.29 -8.70 -1.28
CA ARG A 234 27.86 -8.99 -1.11
C ARG A 234 27.04 -8.19 -2.13
N SER A 235 26.33 -8.91 -2.98
CA SER A 235 25.30 -8.35 -3.86
C SER A 235 23.94 -8.54 -3.21
N GLU A 236 23.34 -7.42 -2.81
CA GLU A 236 22.02 -7.41 -2.18
C GLU A 236 20.89 -7.57 -3.20
N ASP A 237 19.73 -8.03 -2.71
CA ASP A 237 18.53 -8.20 -3.50
C ASP A 237 17.94 -6.85 -3.99
N ASP A 238 17.34 -6.85 -5.18
CA ASP A 238 16.71 -5.66 -5.79
C ASP A 238 15.66 -4.99 -4.87
N LEU A 239 14.91 -5.76 -4.06
CA LEU A 239 13.97 -5.22 -3.09
C LEU A 239 14.69 -4.51 -1.94
N THR A 240 15.81 -5.06 -1.47
CA THR A 240 16.64 -4.44 -0.42
C THR A 240 17.13 -3.08 -0.88
N HIS A 241 17.68 -2.99 -2.09
CA HIS A 241 18.10 -1.70 -2.68
C HIS A 241 16.97 -0.68 -2.70
N LYS A 242 15.76 -1.10 -3.10
CA LYS A 242 14.61 -0.20 -3.18
C LYS A 242 14.10 0.24 -1.80
N LEU A 243 14.11 -0.66 -0.81
CA LEU A 243 13.75 -0.34 0.57
C LEU A 243 14.74 0.66 1.19
N VAL A 244 16.04 0.53 0.91
CA VAL A 244 17.07 1.52 1.34
C VAL A 244 16.73 2.91 0.79
N ASP A 245 16.41 3.02 -0.50
CA ASP A 245 16.03 4.30 -1.10
C ASP A 245 14.78 4.89 -0.45
N ILE A 246 13.75 4.06 -0.20
CA ILE A 246 12.51 4.49 0.47
C ILE A 246 12.84 5.06 1.85
N ILE A 247 13.64 4.36 2.65
CA ILE A 247 13.99 4.80 4.01
C ILE A 247 14.76 6.12 3.95
N ARG A 248 15.77 6.24 3.09
CA ARG A 248 16.58 7.45 2.95
C ARG A 248 15.74 8.67 2.58
N VAL A 249 14.85 8.53 1.58
CA VAL A 249 13.96 9.64 1.17
C VAL A 249 12.94 9.95 2.25
N ASN A 250 12.42 8.94 2.95
CA ASN A 250 11.46 9.11 4.03
C ASN A 250 12.06 9.84 5.26
N GLN A 251 13.30 9.50 5.64
CA GLN A 251 14.06 10.20 6.68
C GLN A 251 14.30 11.65 6.29
N ARG A 252 14.84 11.88 5.08
CA ARG A 252 15.08 13.23 4.56
C ARG A 252 13.80 14.07 4.52
N LEU A 253 12.67 13.48 4.11
CA LEU A 253 11.37 14.15 4.12
C LEU A 253 10.94 14.52 5.55
N ARG A 254 11.11 13.62 6.52
CA ARG A 254 10.79 13.87 7.93
C ARG A 254 11.63 15.01 8.50
N GLU A 255 12.94 14.95 8.32
CA GLU A 255 13.88 15.98 8.80
C GLU A 255 13.57 17.37 8.20
N ASN A 256 13.27 17.44 6.89
CA ASN A 256 12.93 18.70 6.24
C ASN A 256 11.59 19.27 6.72
N ILE A 257 10.61 18.41 7.03
CA ILE A 257 9.35 18.85 7.63
C ILE A 257 9.58 19.42 9.04
N GLU A 258 10.37 18.73 9.86
CA GLU A 258 10.69 19.14 11.23
C GLU A 258 11.54 20.41 11.29
N ALA A 259 12.44 20.60 10.33
CA ALA A 259 13.22 21.81 10.16
C ALA A 259 12.43 23.01 9.59
N GLY A 260 11.15 22.84 9.24
CA GLY A 260 10.32 23.90 8.69
C GLY A 260 10.71 24.32 7.27
N ALA A 261 11.19 23.39 6.44
CA ALA A 261 11.57 23.67 5.06
C ALA A 261 10.40 24.23 4.22
N PRO A 262 10.68 25.05 3.20
CA PRO A 262 9.67 25.58 2.29
C PRO A 262 8.75 24.49 1.69
N PRO A 263 7.44 24.76 1.50
CA PRO A 263 6.48 23.76 1.00
C PRO A 263 6.88 23.10 -0.32
N LEU A 264 7.52 23.84 -1.23
CA LEU A 264 7.99 23.31 -2.52
C LEU A 264 8.99 22.16 -2.33
N ILE A 265 9.94 22.30 -1.41
CA ILE A 265 10.95 21.27 -1.13
C ILE A 265 10.28 20.02 -0.53
N VAL A 266 9.32 20.22 0.37
CA VAL A 266 8.54 19.12 0.97
C VAL A 266 7.72 18.39 -0.09
N GLU A 267 7.10 19.11 -1.03
CA GLU A 267 6.34 18.52 -2.14
C GLU A 267 7.23 17.73 -3.10
N ASP A 268 8.43 18.23 -3.42
CA ASP A 268 9.40 17.53 -4.26
C ASP A 268 9.88 16.23 -3.59
N LEU A 269 10.27 16.29 -2.31
CA LEU A 269 10.67 15.11 -1.53
C LEU A 269 9.52 14.11 -1.37
N TRP A 270 8.29 14.59 -1.21
CA TRP A 270 7.11 13.72 -1.15
C TRP A 270 6.81 13.07 -2.50
N GLY A 271 6.97 13.79 -3.61
CA GLY A 271 6.92 13.24 -4.95
C GLY A 271 7.96 12.15 -5.19
N LEU A 272 9.19 12.36 -4.68
CA LEU A 272 10.26 11.37 -4.73
C LEU A 272 9.91 10.13 -3.89
N LEU A 273 9.38 10.30 -2.68
CA LEU A 273 8.91 9.19 -1.85
C LEU A 273 7.83 8.37 -2.57
N GLN A 274 6.85 9.04 -3.17
CA GLN A 274 5.80 8.42 -3.97
C GLN A 274 6.37 7.60 -5.14
N TYR A 275 7.41 8.11 -5.82
CA TYR A 275 8.11 7.38 -6.89
C TYR A 275 8.81 6.11 -6.37
N HIS A 276 9.56 6.20 -5.26
CA HIS A 276 10.27 5.04 -4.72
C HIS A 276 9.31 3.96 -4.21
N VAL A 277 8.21 4.33 -3.55
CA VAL A 277 7.18 3.37 -3.14
C VAL A 277 6.48 2.77 -4.36
N ALA A 278 6.15 3.58 -5.38
CA ALA A 278 5.46 3.05 -6.56
C ALA A 278 6.32 2.02 -7.31
N THR A 279 7.59 2.35 -7.56
CA THR A 279 8.54 1.45 -8.24
C THR A 279 8.93 0.23 -7.39
N TYR A 280 8.72 0.25 -6.07
CA TYR A 280 8.86 -0.93 -5.22
C TYR A 280 7.73 -1.96 -5.42
N PHE A 281 6.50 -1.50 -5.65
CA PHE A 281 5.38 -2.38 -5.95
C PHE A 281 5.43 -2.87 -7.40
N ASP A 282 5.58 -1.94 -8.36
CA ASP A 282 5.70 -2.27 -9.77
C ASP A 282 6.67 -1.30 -10.47
N ASN A 283 7.82 -1.83 -10.90
CA ASN A 283 8.83 -1.06 -11.62
C ASN A 283 8.53 -0.88 -13.14
N GLU A 284 7.44 -1.45 -13.64
CA GLU A 284 6.99 -1.37 -15.04
C GLU A 284 5.74 -0.47 -15.20
N LEU A 285 5.50 0.42 -14.24
CA LEU A 285 4.37 1.35 -14.29
C LEU A 285 4.47 2.29 -15.50
N PRO A 286 3.37 2.49 -16.24
CA PRO A 286 3.38 3.35 -17.42
C PRO A 286 3.59 4.82 -17.03
N GLY A 287 4.48 5.50 -17.74
CA GLY A 287 4.78 6.92 -17.52
C GLY A 287 5.73 7.21 -16.35
N ILE A 288 6.26 6.17 -15.70
CA ILE A 288 7.30 6.29 -14.66
C ILE A 288 8.61 5.74 -15.21
N PRO A 289 9.75 6.45 -15.03
CA PRO A 289 11.05 5.89 -15.39
C PRO A 289 11.36 4.67 -14.51
N PRO A 290 11.80 3.54 -15.08
CA PRO A 290 12.12 2.35 -14.30
C PRO A 290 13.33 2.62 -13.40
N ALA A 291 13.25 2.21 -12.14
CA ALA A 291 14.38 2.22 -11.22
C ALA A 291 15.43 1.21 -11.69
N ARG A 292 16.69 1.65 -11.71
CA ARG A 292 17.83 0.88 -12.21
C ARG A 292 18.93 0.81 -11.16
N HIS A 293 19.67 -0.29 -11.18
CA HIS A 293 20.94 -0.39 -10.47
C HIS A 293 21.97 0.58 -11.06
N ARG A 294 23.08 0.83 -10.35
CA ARG A 294 24.19 1.65 -10.87
C ARG A 294 24.78 1.11 -12.18
N SER A 295 24.65 -0.19 -12.40
CA SER A 295 25.03 -0.89 -13.65
C SER A 295 24.07 -0.65 -14.82
N GLY A 296 22.97 0.10 -14.62
CA GLY A 296 21.97 0.38 -15.64
C GLY A 296 20.90 -0.70 -15.81
N ARG A 297 21.06 -1.88 -15.19
CA ARG A 297 20.05 -2.96 -15.19
C ARG A 297 18.78 -2.51 -14.43
N PRO A 298 17.56 -2.70 -14.97
CA PRO A 298 16.33 -2.43 -14.23
C PRO A 298 16.16 -3.38 -13.05
N LEU A 299 15.67 -2.84 -11.92
CA LEU A 299 15.42 -3.61 -10.71
C LEU A 299 14.18 -4.51 -10.89
N ARG A 300 14.24 -5.75 -10.40
CA ARG A 300 13.11 -6.69 -10.39
C ARG A 300 12.36 -6.63 -9.06
N THR A 301 11.22 -5.93 -9.07
CA THR A 301 10.43 -5.66 -7.85
C THR A 301 9.23 -6.60 -7.68
N LEU A 302 8.30 -6.30 -6.76
CA LEU A 302 7.25 -7.24 -6.33
C LEU A 302 6.39 -7.74 -7.50
N ALA A 303 5.88 -6.83 -8.34
CA ALA A 303 5.04 -7.22 -9.48
C ALA A 303 5.80 -8.13 -10.46
N GLN A 304 7.07 -7.87 -10.76
CA GLN A 304 7.87 -8.71 -11.68
C GLN A 304 8.23 -10.08 -11.07
N ARG A 305 8.25 -10.20 -9.74
CA ARG A 305 8.41 -11.50 -9.06
C ARG A 305 7.14 -12.34 -9.14
N LEU A 306 5.96 -11.70 -9.02
CA LEU A 306 4.66 -12.36 -9.08
C LEU A 306 4.17 -12.66 -10.50
N LYS A 307 4.41 -11.74 -11.46
CA LYS A 307 4.05 -11.90 -12.87
C LYS A 307 5.01 -12.82 -13.62
N GLY A 308 6.22 -13.02 -13.09
CA GLY A 308 7.25 -13.83 -13.72
C GLY A 308 6.75 -15.25 -13.96
N LYS A 309 6.50 -15.56 -15.23
CA LYS A 309 6.49 -16.94 -15.71
C LYS A 309 7.91 -17.49 -15.55
N GLU A 310 8.05 -18.55 -14.79
CA GLU A 310 8.60 -19.74 -15.43
C GLU A 310 7.65 -20.16 -16.57
#